data_AF-A0A841BSB9-F1
#
_entry.id   AF-A0A841BSB9-F1
#
_cell.length_a   1.000
_cell.length_b   1.000
_cell.length_c   1.000
_cell.angle_alpha   90.00
_cell.angle_beta   90.00
_cell.angle_gamma   90.00
#
_symmetry.space_group_name_H-M   'P 1'
#
loop_
_entity.id
_entity.type
_entity.pdbx_description
1 polymer ?
#
loop_
_entity_poly.entity_id
_entity_poly.type
_entity_poly.pdbx_seq_one_letter_code
_entity_poly.pdbx_strand_id
1 'polypeptide(L)'
;MTQPRFVPIPSAHDALEPVRINGHNPVYRGQVVPAHAARPPEVDYNVVRLLHGRVTDTLTRLLADAANVTTAYRREMAERVGREVIADYAVGMAHAGQPVSPAQEQALLDALVAGMFGAGRLQRLLDDPRITNVHIIGCDQVLLHHADGSRTRGEPVAESDDELITMLQVLAMRVAATERQLSESNPELDMQLPDGSRMTVLYKVSPRPIVYIRKHSLFDASLEELRDRFGMIDLLLYRFLTKALESGANIMIAGLAGSGKTTLLRALGRTIPAAEPYITLEESRELGLHEPVGANWVISLEALQGHGEYDASGKRRGEKTLHDMMPITQRLGVRRVIVGETRGREIVPMLRAMTVSRGAMCTIHARAAREVMDSIVQLACSYGNDMGPDQAMRMAAQGIDLIVYVAVVDERAIGGQEHRFVSHVIEVGGMREDRVVMTSVFSPGPDGRAVPKHLPERIRDDLMDVGYDPRELIPYIEAGPHNRGSWTRDLHVQRVRRQ
;
A
#
# COMPACT_ATOMS: atom_id res chain seq x y z
N MET A 1 11.00 -18.78 -55.33
CA MET A 1 11.47 -18.12 -54.10
C MET A 1 10.46 -17.05 -53.72
N THR A 2 9.63 -17.40 -52.74
CA THR A 2 8.41 -16.75 -52.28
C THR A 2 8.72 -15.62 -51.30
N GLN A 3 8.29 -14.39 -51.62
CA GLN A 3 8.26 -13.27 -50.68
C GLN A 3 6.96 -13.32 -49.83
N PRO A 4 6.98 -12.97 -48.53
CA PRO A 4 5.84 -13.17 -47.64
C PRO A 4 4.77 -12.08 -47.79
N ARG A 5 3.51 -12.50 -47.72
CA ARG A 5 2.31 -11.64 -47.69
C ARG A 5 2.19 -10.91 -46.35
N PHE A 6 2.00 -9.59 -46.41
CA PHE A 6 1.49 -8.77 -45.31
C PHE A 6 0.02 -9.11 -45.04
N VAL A 7 -0.33 -9.37 -43.77
CA VAL A 7 -1.71 -9.51 -43.29
C VAL A 7 -2.06 -8.25 -42.50
N PRO A 8 -3.09 -7.47 -42.87
CA PRO A 8 -3.50 -6.29 -42.12
C PRO A 8 -4.31 -6.68 -40.87
N ILE A 9 -4.00 -6.04 -39.74
CA ILE A 9 -4.73 -6.16 -38.47
C ILE A 9 -6.02 -5.29 -38.57
N PRO A 10 -7.23 -5.83 -38.32
CA PRO A 10 -8.46 -5.05 -38.36
C PRO A 10 -8.58 -4.10 -37.17
N SER A 11 -9.06 -2.88 -37.43
CA SER A 11 -9.44 -1.86 -36.45
C SER A 11 -10.65 -2.30 -35.62
N ALA A 12 -10.55 -2.19 -34.30
CA ALA A 12 -11.63 -2.49 -33.36
C ALA A 12 -12.65 -1.33 -33.30
N HIS A 13 -13.58 -1.33 -34.24
CA HIS A 13 -14.87 -0.68 -34.11
C HIS A 13 -15.87 -1.54 -34.88
N ASP A 14 -16.59 -2.41 -34.17
CA ASP A 14 -17.95 -2.81 -34.54
C ASP A 14 -18.63 -3.53 -33.37
N ALA A 15 -19.92 -3.25 -33.27
CA ALA A 15 -20.78 -3.37 -32.10
C ALA A 15 -21.10 -4.81 -31.66
N LEU A 16 -21.25 -5.00 -30.35
CA LEU A 16 -21.96 -6.15 -29.77
C LEU A 16 -23.15 -5.63 -28.96
N GLU A 17 -24.35 -5.99 -29.42
CA GLU A 17 -25.63 -5.73 -28.75
C GLU A 17 -25.75 -6.48 -27.41
N PRO A 18 -26.52 -5.95 -26.43
CA PRO A 18 -26.61 -6.55 -25.10
C PRO A 18 -27.61 -7.72 -25.07
N VAL A 19 -27.12 -8.90 -24.68
CA VAL A 19 -27.97 -10.04 -24.29
C VAL A 19 -28.55 -9.77 -22.90
N ARG A 20 -29.88 -9.69 -22.80
CA ARG A 20 -30.61 -9.62 -21.52
C ARG A 20 -30.57 -10.99 -20.83
N ILE A 21 -29.86 -11.09 -19.71
CA ILE A 21 -29.99 -12.21 -18.77
C ILE A 21 -30.78 -11.72 -17.56
N ASN A 22 -31.87 -12.42 -17.27
CA ASN A 22 -32.76 -12.15 -16.15
C ASN A 22 -32.03 -12.25 -14.80
N GLY A 23 -32.10 -11.16 -14.01
CA GLY A 23 -32.26 -11.19 -12.57
C GLY A 23 -31.27 -11.99 -11.72
N HIS A 24 -29.98 -11.69 -11.78
CA HIS A 24 -29.04 -11.84 -10.64
C HIS A 24 -27.85 -10.87 -10.83
N ASN A 25 -27.40 -10.25 -9.73
CA ASN A 25 -26.29 -9.29 -9.71
C ASN A 25 -25.04 -9.86 -10.40
N PRO A 26 -24.37 -9.11 -11.29
CA PRO A 26 -23.14 -9.59 -11.89
C PRO A 26 -21.96 -9.38 -10.94
N VAL A 27 -21.37 -10.50 -10.51
CA VAL A 27 -20.07 -10.56 -9.85
C VAL A 27 -19.00 -10.40 -10.94
N TYR A 28 -18.28 -9.27 -10.94
CA TYR A 28 -17.31 -8.93 -11.99
C TYR A 28 -15.87 -9.29 -11.57
N ARG A 29 -15.14 -9.94 -12.50
CA ARG A 29 -13.75 -10.40 -12.39
C ARG A 29 -12.75 -9.27 -12.04
N GLY A 30 -12.51 -9.01 -10.76
CA GLY A 30 -11.16 -9.19 -10.19
C GLY A 30 -11.05 -10.66 -9.80
N GLN A 31 -9.84 -11.23 -9.61
CA GLN A 31 -9.66 -12.65 -9.23
C GLN A 31 -10.87 -13.14 -8.43
N VAL A 32 -11.73 -13.92 -9.09
CA VAL A 32 -12.81 -14.59 -8.39
C VAL A 32 -12.04 -15.50 -7.47
N VAL A 33 -11.85 -15.11 -6.21
CA VAL A 33 -11.54 -16.08 -5.17
C VAL A 33 -12.72 -17.01 -5.31
N PRO A 34 -12.54 -18.24 -5.83
CA PRO A 34 -13.66 -19.12 -6.00
C PRO A 34 -14.32 -19.19 -4.62
N ALA A 35 -15.65 -19.08 -4.57
CA ALA A 35 -16.41 -19.38 -3.34
C ALA A 35 -16.14 -20.82 -2.83
N HIS A 36 -15.30 -21.55 -3.55
CA HIS A 36 -14.65 -22.80 -3.23
C HIS A 36 -13.20 -22.84 -3.78
N ALA A 37 -12.31 -21.92 -3.38
CA ALA A 37 -10.89 -22.29 -3.41
C ALA A 37 -10.77 -23.49 -2.47
N ALA A 38 -10.45 -24.66 -3.02
CA ALA A 38 -10.23 -25.85 -2.21
C ALA A 38 -9.27 -25.45 -1.09
N ARG A 39 -9.66 -25.71 0.17
CA ARG A 39 -8.82 -25.39 1.31
C ARG A 39 -7.46 -26.03 1.04
N PRO A 40 -6.36 -25.26 1.03
CA PRO A 40 -5.08 -25.83 0.67
C PRO A 40 -4.78 -26.98 1.66
N PRO A 41 -4.16 -28.08 1.19
CA PRO A 41 -4.04 -29.31 1.97
C PRO A 41 -3.31 -29.06 3.28
N GLU A 42 -3.76 -29.67 4.37
CA GLU A 42 -3.15 -29.46 5.68
C GLU A 42 -1.67 -29.87 5.66
N VAL A 43 -0.82 -29.05 6.31
CA VAL A 43 0.63 -29.24 6.31
C VAL A 43 1.05 -29.56 7.74
N ASP A 44 1.65 -30.72 7.95
CA ASP A 44 2.26 -31.08 9.23
C ASP A 44 3.66 -30.46 9.33
N TYR A 45 3.80 -29.42 10.15
CA TYR A 45 5.06 -28.72 10.31
C TYR A 45 6.13 -29.51 11.07
N ASN A 46 5.76 -30.59 11.78
CA ASN A 46 6.76 -31.50 12.33
C ASN A 46 7.49 -32.25 11.21
N VAL A 47 6.74 -32.66 10.19
CA VAL A 47 7.31 -33.27 8.97
C VAL A 47 8.16 -32.23 8.24
N VAL A 48 7.66 -31.00 8.05
CA VAL A 48 8.45 -29.92 7.40
C VAL A 48 9.78 -29.70 8.12
N ARG A 49 9.82 -29.69 9.45
CA ARG A 49 11.05 -29.53 10.24
C ARG A 49 12.04 -30.69 10.03
N LEU A 50 11.54 -31.94 9.99
CA LEU A 50 12.37 -33.12 9.69
C LEU A 50 13.00 -33.02 8.29
N LEU A 51 12.17 -32.68 7.30
CA LEU A 51 12.62 -32.54 5.91
C LEU A 51 13.59 -31.36 5.75
N HIS A 52 13.35 -30.25 6.44
CA HIS A 52 14.23 -29.09 6.46
C HIS A 52 15.65 -29.45 6.91
N GLY A 53 15.79 -30.27 7.96
CA GLY A 53 17.10 -30.79 8.40
C GLY A 53 17.82 -31.56 7.30
N ARG A 54 17.13 -32.53 6.67
CA ARG A 54 17.68 -33.35 5.58
C ARG A 54 18.10 -32.51 4.36
N VAL A 55 17.30 -31.52 3.99
CA VAL A 55 17.59 -30.61 2.88
C VAL A 55 18.79 -29.71 3.22
N THR A 56 18.84 -29.16 4.43
CA THR A 56 19.96 -28.31 4.89
C THR A 56 21.28 -29.08 4.89
N ASP A 57 21.30 -30.31 5.41
CA ASP A 57 22.51 -31.16 5.43
C ASP A 57 22.98 -31.50 4.01
N THR A 58 22.04 -31.73 3.10
CA THR A 58 22.34 -32.06 1.70
C THR A 58 22.85 -30.83 0.94
N LEU A 59 22.22 -29.67 1.12
CA LEU A 59 22.69 -28.41 0.53
C LEU A 59 24.08 -28.03 1.05
N THR A 60 24.33 -28.21 2.35
CA THR A 60 25.64 -27.92 2.95
C THR A 60 26.73 -28.75 2.30
N ARG A 61 26.48 -30.04 2.07
CA ARG A 61 27.42 -30.94 1.37
C ARG A 61 27.60 -30.55 -0.11
N LEU A 62 26.51 -30.27 -0.83
CA LEU A 62 26.55 -29.92 -2.25
C LEU A 62 27.22 -28.58 -2.54
N LEU A 63 27.10 -27.63 -1.60
CA LEU A 63 27.63 -26.28 -1.74
C LEU A 63 28.95 -26.07 -0.98
N ALA A 64 29.53 -27.12 -0.39
CA ALA A 64 30.76 -27.03 0.40
C ALA A 64 31.92 -26.38 -0.36
N ASP A 65 32.05 -26.71 -1.65
CA ASP A 65 33.12 -26.21 -2.53
C ASP A 65 32.68 -25.03 -3.43
N ALA A 66 31.43 -24.59 -3.29
CA ALA A 66 30.86 -23.56 -4.15
C ALA A 66 31.12 -22.16 -3.56
N ALA A 67 32.09 -21.43 -4.11
CA ALA A 67 32.34 -20.04 -3.76
C ALA A 67 31.30 -19.11 -4.42
N ASN A 68 30.88 -18.06 -3.69
CA ASN A 68 30.03 -16.97 -4.20
C ASN A 68 28.70 -17.39 -4.83
N VAL A 69 28.03 -18.37 -4.23
CA VAL A 69 26.71 -18.81 -4.67
C VAL A 69 25.64 -17.74 -4.40
N THR A 70 24.92 -17.34 -5.45
CA THR A 70 23.82 -16.37 -5.33
C THR A 70 22.65 -16.95 -4.54
N THR A 71 21.86 -16.08 -3.88
CA THR A 71 20.65 -16.49 -3.16
C THR A 71 19.63 -17.16 -4.09
N ALA A 72 19.51 -16.68 -5.33
CA ALA A 72 18.64 -17.27 -6.35
C ALA A 72 19.04 -18.72 -6.65
N TYR A 73 20.33 -18.99 -6.86
CA TYR A 73 20.81 -20.35 -7.10
C TYR A 73 20.66 -21.25 -5.87
N ARG A 74 20.91 -20.72 -4.66
CA ARG A 74 20.65 -21.48 -3.42
C ARG A 74 19.18 -21.89 -3.31
N ARG A 75 18.25 -20.99 -3.65
CA ARG A 75 16.82 -21.27 -3.66
C ARG A 75 16.45 -22.34 -4.67
N GLU A 76 16.90 -22.20 -5.92
CA GLU A 76 16.66 -23.20 -6.98
C GLU A 76 17.19 -24.59 -6.58
N MET A 77 18.38 -24.64 -6.01
CA MET A 77 18.98 -25.88 -5.53
C MET A 77 18.18 -26.49 -4.37
N ALA A 78 17.73 -25.66 -3.42
CA ALA A 78 16.91 -26.10 -2.30
C ALA A 78 15.54 -26.63 -2.76
N GLU A 79 14.92 -26.01 -3.76
CA GLU A 79 13.68 -26.50 -4.37
C GLU A 79 13.90 -27.87 -5.03
N ARG A 80 15.01 -28.04 -5.76
CA ARG A 80 15.35 -29.32 -6.39
C ARG A 80 15.59 -30.43 -5.36
N VAL A 81 16.46 -30.18 -4.39
CA VAL A 81 16.77 -31.14 -3.29
C VAL A 81 15.53 -31.41 -2.44
N GLY A 82 14.71 -30.37 -2.19
CA GLY A 82 13.45 -30.48 -1.48
C GLY A 82 12.47 -31.44 -2.15
N ARG A 83 12.32 -31.34 -3.48
CA ARG A 83 11.48 -32.29 -4.25
C ARG A 83 11.97 -33.73 -4.11
N GLU A 84 13.29 -33.96 -4.22
CA GLU A 84 13.88 -35.30 -4.06
C GLU A 84 13.61 -35.86 -2.66
N VAL A 85 13.87 -35.07 -1.60
CA VAL A 85 13.66 -35.47 -0.20
C VAL A 85 12.18 -35.72 0.12
N ILE A 86 11.27 -34.93 -0.45
CA ILE A 86 9.82 -35.11 -0.28
C ILE A 86 9.33 -36.35 -1.03
N ALA A 87 9.83 -36.61 -2.23
CA ALA A 87 9.48 -37.82 -2.98
C ALA A 87 9.89 -39.09 -2.22
N ASP A 88 11.09 -39.12 -1.63
CA ASP A 88 11.53 -40.22 -0.77
C ASP A 88 10.60 -40.41 0.44
N TYR A 89 10.19 -39.31 1.06
CA TYR A 89 9.25 -39.32 2.18
C TYR A 89 7.88 -39.88 1.74
N ALA A 90 7.36 -39.44 0.61
CA ALA A 90 6.09 -39.89 0.06
C ALA A 90 6.09 -41.40 -0.24
N VAL A 91 7.20 -41.93 -0.79
CA VAL A 91 7.39 -43.38 -1.00
C VAL A 91 7.37 -44.13 0.33
N GLY A 92 8.09 -43.64 1.35
CA GLY A 92 8.08 -44.24 2.68
C GLY A 92 6.69 -44.27 3.33
N MET A 93 5.94 -43.17 3.19
CA MET A 93 4.57 -43.05 3.68
C MET A 93 3.58 -43.97 2.95
N ALA A 94 3.75 -44.14 1.63
CA ALA A 94 2.97 -45.10 0.85
C ALA A 94 3.22 -46.55 1.32
N HIS A 95 4.47 -46.91 1.62
CA HIS A 95 4.80 -48.21 2.20
C HIS A 95 4.21 -48.42 3.61
N ALA A 96 4.04 -47.35 4.38
CA ALA A 96 3.37 -47.36 5.68
C ALA A 96 1.83 -47.34 5.58
N GLY A 97 1.25 -47.40 4.36
CA GLY A 97 -0.19 -47.41 4.13
C GLY A 97 -0.86 -46.03 4.21
N GLN A 98 -0.08 -44.94 4.20
CA GLN A 98 -0.56 -43.56 4.26
C GLN A 98 -0.03 -42.78 3.05
N PRO A 99 -0.51 -43.03 1.82
CA PRO A 99 0.02 -42.37 0.63
C PRO A 99 -0.15 -40.85 0.71
N VAL A 100 0.90 -40.11 0.33
CA VAL A 100 0.88 -38.65 0.22
C VAL A 100 0.44 -38.28 -1.20
N SER A 101 -0.51 -37.38 -1.34
CA SER A 101 -0.97 -36.91 -2.66
C SER A 101 -0.01 -35.88 -3.26
N PRO A 102 0.02 -35.71 -4.60
CA PRO A 102 0.84 -34.67 -5.23
C PRO A 102 0.58 -33.26 -4.71
N ALA A 103 -0.67 -32.96 -4.31
CA ALA A 103 -1.02 -31.67 -3.71
C ALA A 103 -0.41 -31.49 -2.31
N GLN A 104 -0.32 -32.57 -1.51
CA GLN A 104 0.35 -32.54 -0.21
C GLN A 104 1.87 -32.44 -0.36
N GLU A 105 2.46 -33.14 -1.32
CA GLU A 105 3.90 -33.01 -1.64
C GLU A 105 4.24 -31.57 -2.01
N GLN A 106 3.44 -30.94 -2.88
CA GLN A 106 3.64 -29.55 -3.25
C GLN A 106 3.50 -28.61 -2.05
N ALA A 107 2.51 -28.82 -1.18
CA ALA A 107 2.33 -27.99 0.01
C ALA A 107 3.47 -28.17 1.05
N LEU A 108 4.04 -29.37 1.16
CA LEU A 108 5.25 -29.61 1.97
C LEU A 108 6.46 -28.88 1.40
N LEU A 109 6.62 -28.89 0.06
CA LEU A 109 7.68 -28.18 -0.63
C LEU A 109 7.56 -26.67 -0.42
N ASP A 110 6.37 -26.12 -0.62
CA ASP A 110 6.10 -24.69 -0.44
C ASP A 110 6.40 -24.25 1.00
N ALA A 111 5.98 -25.05 2.00
CA ALA A 111 6.27 -24.78 3.42
C ALA A 111 7.77 -24.87 3.76
N LEU A 112 8.48 -25.85 3.16
CA LEU A 112 9.92 -26.00 3.33
C LEU A 112 10.67 -24.80 2.73
N VAL A 113 10.35 -24.41 1.50
CA VAL A 113 10.93 -23.25 0.83
C VAL A 113 10.61 -21.96 1.58
N ALA A 114 9.38 -21.81 2.08
CA ALA A 114 8.98 -20.68 2.91
C ALA A 114 9.79 -20.59 4.21
N GLY A 115 10.07 -21.72 4.88
CA GLY A 115 10.95 -21.75 6.05
C GLY A 115 12.39 -21.30 5.72
N MET A 116 12.93 -21.78 4.61
CA MET A 116 14.31 -21.52 4.22
C MET A 116 14.53 -20.12 3.63
N PHE A 117 13.59 -19.60 2.85
CA PHE A 117 13.77 -18.37 2.06
C PHE A 117 12.64 -17.35 2.19
N GLY A 118 11.50 -17.72 2.78
CA GLY A 118 10.33 -16.84 2.95
C GLY A 118 10.05 -16.48 4.42
N ALA A 119 8.77 -16.30 4.73
CA ALA A 119 8.27 -15.95 6.06
C ALA A 119 7.88 -17.16 6.94
N GLY A 120 8.39 -18.36 6.63
CA GLY A 120 8.07 -19.58 7.38
C GLY A 120 6.57 -19.88 7.40
N ARG A 121 6.03 -20.20 8.58
CA ARG A 121 4.60 -20.54 8.73
C ARG A 121 3.67 -19.35 8.43
N LEU A 122 4.18 -18.11 8.53
CA LEU A 122 3.41 -16.91 8.19
C LEU A 122 3.13 -16.82 6.69
N GLN A 123 3.96 -17.43 5.84
CA GLN A 123 3.84 -17.35 4.38
C GLN A 123 2.45 -17.76 3.91
N ARG A 124 1.89 -18.82 4.49
CA ARG A 124 0.55 -19.31 4.12
C ARG A 124 -0.57 -18.31 4.44
N LEU A 125 -0.40 -17.52 5.50
CA LEU A 125 -1.35 -16.45 5.87
C LEU A 125 -1.18 -15.23 4.95
N LEU A 126 0.06 -14.94 4.56
CA LEU A 126 0.38 -13.89 3.59
C LEU A 126 -0.15 -14.23 2.19
N ASP A 127 -0.10 -15.49 1.80
CA ASP A 127 -0.53 -15.92 0.46
C ASP A 127 -2.06 -16.02 0.33
N ASP A 128 -2.82 -16.17 1.43
CA ASP A 128 -4.28 -16.30 1.36
C ASP A 128 -4.96 -14.95 1.08
N PRO A 129 -5.52 -14.72 -0.14
CA PRO A 129 -6.07 -13.42 -0.52
C PRO A 129 -7.33 -13.03 0.27
N ARG A 130 -7.93 -13.97 1.02
CA ARG A 130 -9.10 -13.71 1.86
C ARG A 130 -8.72 -12.99 3.15
N ILE A 131 -7.49 -13.20 3.63
CA ILE A 131 -6.97 -12.58 4.84
C ILE A 131 -6.53 -11.16 4.52
N THR A 132 -6.90 -10.20 5.38
CA THR A 132 -6.48 -8.80 5.28
C THR A 132 -5.60 -8.37 6.44
N ASN A 133 -5.79 -8.96 7.63
CA ASN A 133 -4.96 -8.69 8.80
C ASN A 133 -4.72 -9.97 9.60
N VAL A 134 -3.55 -10.06 10.23
CA VAL A 134 -3.15 -11.14 11.12
C VAL A 134 -2.72 -10.54 12.45
N HIS A 135 -3.39 -10.92 13.53
CA HIS A 135 -3.00 -10.57 14.90
C HIS A 135 -2.45 -11.82 15.59
N ILE A 136 -1.29 -11.69 16.22
CA ILE A 136 -0.59 -12.81 16.86
C ILE A 136 -0.13 -12.37 18.25
N ILE A 137 -0.43 -13.19 19.26
CA ILE A 137 0.10 -13.04 20.62
C ILE A 137 0.80 -14.35 21.01
N GLY A 138 2.13 -14.29 21.13
CA GLY A 138 2.99 -15.47 21.25
C GLY A 138 2.99 -16.34 19.99
N CYS A 139 3.35 -17.61 20.11
CA CYS A 139 3.40 -18.52 18.97
C CYS A 139 2.04 -19.06 18.49
N ASP A 140 0.99 -19.01 19.30
CA ASP A 140 -0.21 -19.83 19.13
C ASP A 140 -1.54 -19.06 19.11
N GLN A 141 -1.62 -17.85 19.67
CA GLN A 141 -2.86 -17.06 19.65
C GLN A 141 -2.94 -16.23 18.37
N VAL A 142 -3.49 -16.82 17.32
CA VAL A 142 -3.63 -16.20 16.00
C VAL A 142 -5.09 -15.83 15.71
N LEU A 143 -5.33 -14.56 15.40
CA LEU A 143 -6.62 -14.05 14.95
C LEU A 143 -6.49 -13.48 13.54
N LEU A 144 -7.27 -14.04 12.61
CA LEU A 144 -7.29 -13.67 11.21
C LEU A 144 -8.52 -12.80 10.93
N HIS A 145 -8.30 -11.66 10.27
CA HIS A 145 -9.39 -10.83 9.77
C HIS A 145 -9.51 -11.04 8.26
N HIS A 146 -10.73 -11.28 7.80
CA HIS A 146 -11.02 -11.53 6.39
C HIS A 146 -11.58 -10.30 5.69
N ALA A 147 -11.51 -10.30 4.36
CA ALA A 147 -11.99 -9.21 3.52
C ALA A 147 -13.50 -8.94 3.67
N ASP A 148 -14.29 -9.97 4.02
CA ASP A 148 -15.72 -9.87 4.31
C ASP A 148 -16.03 -9.29 5.71
N GLY A 149 -15.00 -8.98 6.51
CA GLY A 149 -15.13 -8.48 7.88
C GLY A 149 -15.23 -9.56 8.94
N SER A 150 -15.33 -10.83 8.56
CA SER A 150 -15.35 -11.95 9.50
C SER A 150 -13.98 -12.13 10.18
N ARG A 151 -13.99 -12.82 11.31
CA ARG A 151 -12.79 -13.12 12.09
C ARG A 151 -12.74 -14.60 12.43
N THR A 152 -11.59 -15.23 12.25
CA THR A 152 -11.39 -16.64 12.57
C THR A 152 -10.11 -16.83 13.37
N ARG A 153 -10.05 -17.88 14.19
CA ARG A 153 -8.78 -18.30 14.79
C ARG A 153 -7.91 -18.99 13.75
N GLY A 154 -6.61 -18.72 13.79
CA GLY A 154 -5.60 -19.41 13.01
C GLY A 154 -4.90 -20.51 13.81
N GLU A 155 -4.12 -21.32 13.11
CA GLU A 155 -3.20 -22.30 13.71
C GLU A 155 -1.94 -21.61 14.27
N PRO A 156 -1.21 -22.25 15.20
CA PRO A 156 0.08 -21.75 15.67
C PRO A 156 1.09 -21.48 14.55
N VAL A 157 1.78 -20.34 14.65
CA VAL A 157 2.78 -19.87 13.68
C VAL A 157 4.21 -20.27 14.05
N ALA A 158 4.42 -20.80 15.24
CA ALA A 158 5.67 -21.39 15.72
C ALA A 158 5.37 -22.40 16.85
N GLU A 159 6.35 -23.20 17.27
CA GLU A 159 6.22 -24.11 18.42
C GLU A 159 6.43 -23.40 19.76
N SER A 160 7.23 -22.33 19.77
CA SER A 160 7.49 -21.53 20.97
C SER A 160 7.64 -20.05 20.65
N ASP A 161 7.52 -19.21 21.67
CA ASP A 161 7.74 -17.76 21.54
C ASP A 161 9.19 -17.45 21.11
N ASP A 162 10.16 -18.25 21.57
CA ASP A 162 11.58 -18.10 21.18
C ASP A 162 11.82 -18.45 19.70
N GLU A 163 11.15 -19.49 19.19
CA GLU A 163 11.20 -19.85 17.77
C GLU A 163 10.56 -18.75 16.91
N LEU A 164 9.42 -18.19 17.33
CA LEU A 164 8.77 -17.07 16.65
C LEU A 164 9.73 -15.87 16.54
N ILE A 165 10.39 -15.49 17.63
CA ILE A 165 11.36 -14.37 17.61
C ILE A 165 12.54 -14.67 16.68
N THR A 166 13.09 -15.88 16.74
CA THR A 166 14.19 -16.30 15.84
C THR A 166 13.77 -16.20 14.38
N MET A 167 12.57 -16.69 14.04
CA MET A 167 12.01 -16.60 12.69
C MET A 167 11.87 -15.14 12.24
N LEU A 168 11.34 -14.25 13.10
CA LEU A 168 11.16 -12.83 12.79
C LEU A 168 12.49 -12.09 12.62
N GLN A 169 13.51 -12.42 13.40
CA GLN A 169 14.87 -11.87 13.25
C GLN A 169 15.48 -12.24 11.90
N VAL A 170 15.38 -13.52 11.53
CA VAL A 170 15.86 -14.01 10.23
C VAL A 170 15.10 -13.35 9.07
N LEU A 171 13.78 -13.19 9.20
CA LEU A 171 12.96 -12.49 8.20
C LEU A 171 13.36 -11.01 8.07
N ALA A 172 13.55 -10.31 9.19
CA ALA A 172 13.99 -8.93 9.22
C ALA A 172 15.34 -8.74 8.51
N MET A 173 16.32 -9.61 8.79
CA MET A 173 17.64 -9.58 8.14
C MET A 173 17.59 -9.80 6.62
N ARG A 174 16.60 -10.53 6.11
CA ARG A 174 16.45 -10.78 4.66
C ARG A 174 15.78 -9.63 3.92
N VAL A 175 14.80 -9.00 4.56
CA VAL A 175 13.89 -8.05 3.91
C VAL A 175 14.33 -6.61 4.12
N ALA A 176 14.84 -6.27 5.30
CA ALA A 176 15.34 -4.93 5.56
C ALA A 176 16.71 -4.77 4.88
N ALA A 177 16.78 -3.93 3.85
CA ALA A 177 18.05 -3.44 3.32
C ALA A 177 18.78 -2.54 4.33
N THR A 178 18.11 -2.16 5.42
CA THR A 178 18.59 -1.33 6.52
C THR A 178 18.71 -2.15 7.81
N GLU A 179 19.59 -1.71 8.73
CA GLU A 179 19.98 -2.38 9.98
C GLU A 179 18.86 -2.47 11.05
N ARG A 180 17.59 -2.62 10.65
CA ARG A 180 16.46 -2.83 11.55
C ARG A 180 16.56 -4.22 12.17
N GLN A 181 17.22 -4.30 13.32
CA GLN A 181 17.39 -5.54 14.08
C GLN A 181 16.35 -5.61 15.21
N LEU A 182 15.61 -6.72 15.26
CA LEU A 182 14.81 -7.06 16.44
C LEU A 182 15.73 -7.69 17.49
N SER A 183 15.90 -7.02 18.62
CA SER A 183 16.78 -7.48 19.69
C SER A 183 16.21 -7.11 21.06
N GLU A 184 16.88 -7.49 22.14
CA GLU A 184 16.46 -7.06 23.47
C GLU A 184 16.66 -5.55 23.69
N SER A 185 17.66 -4.94 23.04
CA SER A 185 17.91 -3.50 23.10
C SER A 185 17.05 -2.71 22.11
N ASN A 186 16.50 -3.37 21.09
CA ASN A 186 15.53 -2.82 20.16
C ASN A 186 14.29 -3.74 20.06
N PRO A 187 13.39 -3.66 21.04
CA PRO A 187 12.24 -4.56 21.16
C PRO A 187 11.14 -4.34 20.12
N GLU A 188 11.25 -3.30 19.30
CA GLU A 188 10.22 -2.90 18.34
C GLU A 188 10.78 -3.00 16.92
N LEU A 189 9.98 -3.58 16.03
CA LEU A 189 10.31 -3.68 14.61
C LEU A 189 9.08 -3.34 13.77
N ASP A 190 9.24 -2.39 12.87
CA ASP A 190 8.30 -2.09 11.79
C ASP A 190 9.00 -2.34 10.45
N MET A 191 8.37 -3.12 9.58
CA MET A 191 8.94 -3.44 8.25
C MET A 191 7.85 -3.71 7.20
N GLN A 192 8.20 -3.49 5.94
CA GLN A 192 7.42 -3.93 4.78
C GLN A 192 7.96 -5.28 4.30
N LEU A 193 7.08 -6.25 4.13
CA LEU A 193 7.36 -7.59 3.60
C LEU A 193 7.43 -7.57 2.06
N PRO A 194 8.03 -8.58 1.41
CA PRO A 194 8.17 -8.63 -0.05
C PRO A 194 6.86 -8.64 -0.83
N ASP A 195 5.74 -9.02 -0.21
CA ASP A 195 4.39 -8.95 -0.80
C ASP A 195 3.74 -7.56 -0.62
N GLY A 196 4.48 -6.58 -0.11
CA GLY A 196 4.03 -5.23 0.22
C GLY A 196 3.31 -5.12 1.56
N SER A 197 3.03 -6.23 2.25
CA SER A 197 2.37 -6.23 3.58
C SER A 197 3.22 -5.53 4.63
N ARG A 198 2.59 -4.84 5.59
CA ARG A 198 3.32 -4.22 6.70
C ARG A 198 3.25 -5.11 7.93
N MET A 199 4.38 -5.35 8.57
CA MET A 199 4.49 -6.11 9.80
C MET A 199 5.06 -5.23 10.92
N THR A 200 4.37 -5.24 12.07
CA THR A 200 4.82 -4.63 13.32
C THR A 200 5.03 -5.75 14.34
N VAL A 201 6.18 -5.74 15.00
CA VAL A 201 6.56 -6.69 16.04
C VAL A 201 6.91 -5.95 17.32
N LEU A 202 6.40 -6.45 18.44
CA LEU A 202 6.80 -6.05 19.79
C LEU A 202 7.33 -7.26 20.54
N TYR A 203 8.53 -7.12 21.09
CA TYR A 203 9.28 -8.14 21.82
C TYR A 203 9.67 -7.59 23.20
N LYS A 204 9.67 -8.39 24.27
CA LYS A 204 10.06 -7.98 25.66
C LYS A 204 9.28 -6.83 26.32
N VAL A 205 8.44 -6.09 25.62
CA VAL A 205 7.54 -5.06 26.17
C VAL A 205 6.17 -5.59 26.59
N SER A 206 5.89 -6.86 26.26
CA SER A 206 4.69 -7.61 26.60
C SER A 206 5.06 -9.00 27.13
N PRO A 207 4.17 -9.69 27.89
CA PRO A 207 4.46 -11.02 28.44
C PRO A 207 4.82 -12.07 27.39
N ARG A 208 4.29 -11.92 26.18
CA ARG A 208 4.59 -12.74 25.00
C ARG A 208 4.81 -11.82 23.80
N PRO A 209 5.58 -12.23 22.78
CA PRO A 209 5.74 -11.44 21.55
C PRO A 209 4.40 -11.07 20.92
N ILE A 210 4.29 -9.88 20.35
CA ILE A 210 3.11 -9.47 19.58
C ILE A 210 3.53 -9.24 18.14
N VAL A 211 2.80 -9.83 17.20
CA VAL A 211 2.97 -9.58 15.76
C VAL A 211 1.65 -9.12 15.18
N TYR A 212 1.68 -8.02 14.44
CA TYR A 212 0.55 -7.54 13.66
C TYR A 212 0.97 -7.39 12.21
N ILE A 213 0.27 -8.09 11.32
CA ILE A 213 0.48 -7.99 9.87
C ILE A 213 -0.77 -7.39 9.24
N ARG A 214 -0.57 -6.35 8.44
CA ARG A 214 -1.60 -5.75 7.61
C ARG A 214 -1.25 -5.94 6.15
N LYS A 215 -2.11 -6.65 5.42
CA LYS A 215 -1.92 -6.89 3.99
C LYS A 215 -2.35 -5.70 3.15
N HIS A 216 -1.55 -5.35 2.16
CA HIS A 216 -1.84 -4.27 1.22
C HIS A 216 -2.38 -4.84 -0.11
N SER A 217 -3.62 -5.32 -0.10
CA SER A 217 -4.25 -5.97 -1.27
C SER A 217 -4.34 -5.10 -2.52
N LEU A 218 -4.24 -3.77 -2.38
CA LEU A 218 -4.25 -2.79 -3.46
C LEU A 218 -2.88 -2.15 -3.67
N PHE A 219 -1.79 -2.88 -3.38
CA PHE A 219 -0.44 -2.37 -3.55
C PHE A 219 -0.17 -1.91 -5.00
N ASP A 220 -0.59 -2.72 -5.98
CA ASP A 220 -0.40 -2.48 -7.41
C ASP A 220 -1.60 -1.88 -8.15
N ALA A 221 -2.64 -1.46 -7.42
CA ALA A 221 -3.83 -0.90 -8.03
C ALA A 221 -3.48 0.35 -8.87
N SER A 222 -3.93 0.33 -10.12
CA SER A 222 -3.88 1.48 -11.03
C SER A 222 -4.99 2.48 -10.72
N LEU A 223 -4.85 3.73 -11.19
CA LEU A 223 -5.88 4.76 -11.00
C LEU A 223 -7.18 4.39 -11.75
N GLU A 224 -7.05 3.72 -12.90
CA GLU A 224 -8.15 3.16 -13.68
C GLU A 224 -8.88 2.07 -12.89
N GLU A 225 -8.18 1.18 -12.20
CA GLU A 225 -8.83 0.17 -11.35
C GLU A 225 -9.53 0.81 -10.15
N LEU A 226 -8.94 1.85 -9.53
CA LEU A 226 -9.60 2.62 -8.47
C LEU A 226 -10.92 3.25 -8.95
N ARG A 227 -11.00 3.67 -10.21
CA ARG A 227 -12.22 4.15 -10.86
C ARG A 227 -13.19 3.01 -11.18
N ASP A 228 -12.77 2.07 -12.00
CA ASP A 228 -13.65 1.10 -12.68
C ASP A 228 -14.07 -0.06 -11.78
N ARG A 229 -13.18 -0.50 -10.88
CA ARG A 229 -13.40 -1.68 -10.04
C ARG A 229 -13.79 -1.31 -8.61
N PHE A 230 -13.12 -0.32 -8.02
CA PHE A 230 -13.30 0.01 -6.61
C PHE A 230 -14.29 1.16 -6.37
N GLY A 231 -14.63 1.92 -7.41
CA GLY A 231 -15.55 3.06 -7.28
C GLY A 231 -15.03 4.14 -6.32
N MET A 232 -13.72 4.28 -6.22
CA MET A 232 -13.07 5.24 -5.33
C MET A 232 -13.10 6.66 -5.92
N ILE A 233 -13.10 6.77 -7.25
CA ILE A 233 -13.20 8.00 -8.02
C ILE A 233 -14.10 7.75 -9.24
N ASP A 234 -14.68 8.81 -9.82
CA ASP A 234 -15.40 8.75 -11.09
C ASP A 234 -14.51 9.22 -12.26
N LEU A 235 -15.06 9.29 -13.47
CA LEU A 235 -14.31 9.71 -14.65
C LEU A 235 -13.88 11.18 -14.56
N LEU A 236 -14.71 12.06 -13.99
CA LEU A 236 -14.36 13.47 -13.80
C LEU A 236 -13.18 13.63 -12.84
N LEU A 237 -13.22 12.97 -11.68
CA LEU A 237 -12.12 12.96 -10.72
C LEU A 237 -10.86 12.33 -11.31
N TYR A 238 -10.98 11.24 -12.05
CA TYR A 238 -9.86 10.60 -12.74
C TYR A 238 -9.15 11.59 -13.67
N ARG A 239 -9.91 12.30 -14.53
CA ARG A 239 -9.36 13.28 -15.47
C ARG A 239 -8.77 14.49 -14.74
N PHE A 240 -9.52 15.04 -13.79
CA PHE A 240 -9.11 16.21 -13.00
C PHE A 240 -7.82 15.96 -12.21
N LEU A 241 -7.73 14.86 -11.44
CA LEU A 241 -6.57 14.56 -10.61
C LEU A 241 -5.33 14.22 -11.45
N THR A 242 -5.51 13.47 -12.54
CA THR A 242 -4.41 13.17 -13.48
C THR A 242 -3.86 14.46 -14.07
N LYS A 243 -4.73 15.36 -14.53
CA LYS A 243 -4.32 16.63 -15.16
C LYS A 243 -3.76 17.63 -14.16
N ALA A 244 -4.27 17.67 -12.94
CA ALA A 244 -3.70 18.47 -11.86
C ALA A 244 -2.27 18.01 -11.52
N LEU A 245 -2.02 16.69 -11.47
CA LEU A 245 -0.67 16.18 -11.24
C LEU A 245 0.26 16.50 -12.42
N GLU A 246 -0.23 16.36 -13.66
CA GLU A 246 0.51 16.68 -14.88
C GLU A 246 0.95 18.15 -14.92
N SER A 247 0.03 19.07 -14.58
CA SER A 247 0.31 20.52 -14.50
C SER A 247 1.26 20.92 -13.37
N GLY A 248 1.50 19.98 -12.43
CA GLY A 248 2.41 20.18 -11.30
C GLY A 248 1.74 20.78 -10.08
N ALA A 249 0.41 20.62 -9.93
CA ALA A 249 -0.28 20.96 -8.70
C ALA A 249 0.17 20.04 -7.55
N ASN A 250 0.38 20.62 -6.38
CA ASN A 250 0.74 19.89 -5.17
C ASN A 250 -0.51 19.34 -4.49
N ILE A 251 -0.57 18.02 -4.31
CA ILE A 251 -1.76 17.30 -3.86
C ILE A 251 -1.53 16.67 -2.48
N MET A 252 -2.28 17.12 -1.49
CA MET A 252 -2.35 16.50 -0.16
C MET A 252 -3.55 15.57 -0.07
N ILE A 253 -3.33 14.30 0.25
CA ILE A 253 -4.40 13.30 0.38
C ILE A 253 -4.70 13.07 1.87
N ALA A 254 -5.90 13.44 2.28
CA ALA A 254 -6.36 13.39 3.67
C ALA A 254 -7.43 12.32 3.90
N GLY A 255 -7.58 11.87 5.15
CA GLY A 255 -8.61 10.92 5.54
C GLY A 255 -8.32 10.23 6.86
N LEU A 256 -9.23 9.37 7.30
CA LEU A 256 -9.04 8.56 8.51
C LEU A 256 -7.92 7.52 8.34
N ALA A 257 -7.45 6.97 9.46
CA ALA A 257 -6.53 5.85 9.45
C ALA A 257 -7.12 4.68 8.66
N GLY A 258 -6.32 4.13 7.76
CA GLY A 258 -6.75 3.03 6.91
C GLY A 258 -7.87 3.38 5.92
N SER A 259 -8.07 4.65 5.54
CA SER A 259 -9.06 5.06 4.53
C SER A 259 -8.68 4.78 3.07
N GLY A 260 -7.40 4.56 2.79
CA GLY A 260 -6.89 4.30 1.43
C GLY A 260 -6.11 5.48 0.85
N LYS A 261 -5.73 6.47 1.67
CA LYS A 261 -4.90 7.62 1.26
C LYS A 261 -3.66 7.20 0.48
N THR A 262 -2.86 6.30 1.06
CA THR A 262 -1.63 5.78 0.46
C THR A 262 -1.92 4.98 -0.82
N THR A 263 -3.06 4.30 -0.91
CA THR A 263 -3.48 3.61 -2.15
C THR A 263 -3.75 4.61 -3.27
N LEU A 264 -4.50 5.69 -2.99
CA LEU A 264 -4.75 6.74 -3.97
C LEU A 264 -3.44 7.47 -4.36
N LEU A 265 -2.57 7.76 -3.37
CA LEU A 265 -1.27 8.37 -3.63
C LEU A 265 -0.42 7.48 -4.55
N ARG A 266 -0.33 6.18 -4.27
CA ARG A 266 0.42 5.23 -5.12
C ARG A 266 -0.15 5.15 -6.53
N ALA A 267 -1.47 5.06 -6.66
CA ALA A 267 -2.13 5.02 -7.96
C ALA A 267 -1.88 6.30 -8.78
N LEU A 268 -1.94 7.48 -8.15
CA LEU A 268 -1.56 8.75 -8.79
C LEU A 268 -0.06 8.82 -9.10
N GLY A 269 0.80 8.36 -8.19
CA GLY A 269 2.25 8.32 -8.41
C GLY A 269 2.65 7.47 -9.62
N ARG A 270 1.89 6.41 -9.92
CA ARG A 270 2.09 5.58 -11.12
C ARG A 270 1.65 6.23 -12.43
N THR A 271 0.90 7.34 -12.40
CA THR A 271 0.58 8.11 -13.61
C THR A 271 1.66 9.11 -13.99
N ILE A 272 2.66 9.32 -13.11
CA ILE A 272 3.84 10.13 -13.43
C ILE A 272 4.58 9.51 -14.63
N PRO A 273 4.93 10.29 -15.66
CA PRO A 273 5.64 9.76 -16.83
C PRO A 273 6.93 9.04 -16.46
N ALA A 274 7.17 7.87 -17.07
CA ALA A 274 8.34 7.04 -16.77
C ALA A 274 9.68 7.76 -16.93
N ALA A 275 9.79 8.68 -17.89
CA ALA A 275 10.99 9.46 -18.15
C ALA A 275 11.25 10.59 -17.13
N GLU A 276 10.33 10.82 -16.20
CA GLU A 276 10.45 11.91 -15.24
C GLU A 276 11.00 11.43 -13.89
N PRO A 277 12.18 11.92 -13.47
CA PRO A 277 12.74 11.55 -12.19
C PRO A 277 12.02 12.26 -11.03
N TYR A 278 11.72 11.51 -9.97
CA TYR A 278 11.14 12.05 -8.74
C TYR A 278 11.67 11.33 -7.50
N ILE A 279 11.51 11.97 -6.35
CA ILE A 279 11.95 11.44 -5.06
C ILE A 279 10.75 10.97 -4.25
N THR A 280 10.87 9.83 -3.56
CA THR A 280 10.03 9.49 -2.41
C THR A 280 10.81 9.68 -1.11
N LEU A 281 10.17 10.29 -0.11
CA LEU A 281 10.68 10.47 1.26
C LEU A 281 9.74 9.73 2.21
N GLU A 282 10.26 8.71 2.89
CA GLU A 282 9.44 7.85 3.74
C GLU A 282 10.16 7.49 5.05
N GLU A 283 9.45 7.50 6.17
CA GLU A 283 10.03 7.03 7.44
C GLU A 283 10.26 5.51 7.40
N SER A 284 9.36 4.80 6.72
CA SER A 284 9.51 3.39 6.33
C SER A 284 8.95 3.23 4.93
N ARG A 285 9.62 2.46 4.07
CA ARG A 285 9.12 2.21 2.71
C ARG A 285 7.72 1.59 2.75
N GLU A 286 6.76 2.28 2.16
CA GLU A 286 5.36 1.86 2.02
C GLU A 286 4.78 2.17 0.63
N LEU A 287 5.36 3.15 -0.09
CA LEU A 287 4.87 3.61 -1.39
C LEU A 287 5.21 2.64 -2.53
N GLY A 288 6.31 1.90 -2.46
CA GLY A 288 6.67 0.91 -3.49
C GLY A 288 6.84 1.49 -4.90
N LEU A 289 6.91 2.82 -5.06
CA LEU A 289 6.95 3.45 -6.38
C LEU A 289 8.25 3.17 -7.15
N HIS A 290 9.29 2.71 -6.46
CA HIS A 290 10.58 2.30 -7.02
C HIS A 290 10.60 0.82 -7.46
N GLU A 291 9.59 0.03 -7.09
CA GLU A 291 9.49 -1.37 -7.47
C GLU A 291 9.02 -1.50 -8.94
N PRO A 292 9.38 -2.59 -9.63
CA PRO A 292 9.14 -2.70 -11.07
C PRO A 292 7.66 -2.90 -11.42
N VAL A 293 6.95 -1.78 -11.59
CA VAL A 293 5.79 -1.63 -12.48
C VAL A 293 5.91 -0.27 -13.17
N GLY A 294 6.34 -0.25 -14.44
CA GLY A 294 6.32 0.97 -15.28
C GLY A 294 7.61 1.81 -15.37
N ALA A 295 8.76 1.33 -14.90
CA ALA A 295 10.10 1.92 -15.15
C ALA A 295 10.22 3.45 -14.89
N ASN A 296 9.64 3.93 -13.80
CA ASN A 296 9.82 5.31 -13.37
C ASN A 296 11.23 5.52 -12.79
N TRP A 297 11.83 6.69 -13.03
CA TRP A 297 13.10 7.07 -12.44
C TRP A 297 12.93 7.54 -10.98
N VAL A 298 12.63 6.60 -10.09
CA VAL A 298 12.31 6.90 -8.69
C VAL A 298 13.55 6.81 -7.81
N ILE A 299 13.86 7.91 -7.14
CA ILE A 299 14.88 7.96 -6.09
C ILE A 299 14.14 7.76 -4.76
N SER A 300 14.10 6.51 -4.27
CA SER A 300 13.44 6.17 -3.01
C SER A 300 14.37 6.36 -1.82
N LEU A 301 14.06 7.33 -0.97
CA LEU A 301 14.80 7.63 0.25
C LEU A 301 13.98 7.24 1.47
N GLU A 302 14.62 6.50 2.38
CA GLU A 302 14.03 6.02 3.62
C GLU A 302 14.82 6.57 4.81
N ALA A 303 14.11 6.97 5.87
CA ALA A 303 14.76 7.37 7.12
C ALA A 303 15.57 6.20 7.72
N LEU A 304 16.74 6.52 8.28
CA LEU A 304 17.58 5.57 8.99
C LEU A 304 17.44 5.78 10.48
N GLN A 305 17.09 4.71 11.19
CA GLN A 305 17.20 4.69 12.65
C GLN A 305 18.67 4.59 13.03
N GLY A 306 19.13 5.45 13.93
CA GLY A 306 20.48 5.36 14.46
C GLY A 306 20.61 4.35 15.60
N HIS A 307 21.85 4.02 15.94
CA HIS A 307 22.20 3.05 16.99
C HIS A 307 23.09 3.66 18.06
N GLY A 308 23.12 3.00 19.22
CA GLY A 308 24.02 3.35 20.32
C GLY A 308 23.65 4.64 21.04
N GLU A 309 24.67 5.34 21.53
CA GLU A 309 24.52 6.56 22.31
C GLU A 309 24.04 7.74 21.46
N TYR A 310 23.37 8.68 22.14
CA TYR A 310 23.02 9.96 21.56
C TYR A 310 24.27 10.85 21.49
N ASP A 311 24.48 11.50 20.36
CA ASP A 311 25.46 12.58 20.24
C ASP A 311 25.00 13.85 20.99
N ALA A 312 25.86 14.86 21.01
CA ALA A 312 25.56 16.14 21.67
C ALA A 312 24.34 16.88 21.08
N SER A 313 23.88 16.50 19.88
CA SER A 313 22.66 17.04 19.26
C SER A 313 21.40 16.26 19.62
N GLY A 314 21.54 15.16 20.38
CA GLY A 314 20.42 14.28 20.75
C GLY A 314 20.02 13.32 19.64
N LYS A 315 20.90 13.04 18.66
CA LYS A 315 20.70 12.04 17.62
C LYS A 315 21.52 10.80 17.88
N ARG A 316 21.00 9.63 17.51
CA ARG A 316 21.80 8.40 17.55
C ARG A 316 22.79 8.38 16.40
N ARG A 317 23.92 7.70 16.59
CA ARG A 317 24.91 7.52 15.52
C ARG A 317 24.26 6.81 14.33
N GLY A 318 24.40 7.39 13.13
CA GLY A 318 23.84 6.84 11.89
C GLY A 318 22.39 7.25 11.62
N GLU A 319 21.72 7.94 12.55
CA GLU A 319 20.35 8.41 12.36
C GLU A 319 20.25 9.40 11.19
N LYS A 320 19.26 9.19 10.31
CA LYS A 320 18.90 10.10 9.22
C LYS A 320 17.40 10.27 9.19
N THR A 321 16.93 11.45 9.57
CA THR A 321 15.51 11.82 9.53
C THR A 321 15.10 12.33 8.14
N LEU A 322 13.80 12.44 7.87
CA LEU A 322 13.33 13.09 6.65
C LEU A 322 13.80 14.55 6.55
N HIS A 323 13.86 15.25 7.69
CA HIS A 323 14.41 16.60 7.77
C HIS A 323 15.86 16.67 7.26
N ASP A 324 16.70 15.70 7.62
CA ASP A 324 18.10 15.63 7.20
C ASP A 324 18.27 15.37 5.69
N MET A 325 17.26 14.77 5.06
CA MET A 325 17.26 14.46 3.63
C MET A 325 16.72 15.61 2.76
N MET A 326 16.03 16.60 3.33
CA MET A 326 15.50 17.72 2.55
C MET A 326 16.56 18.51 1.74
N PRO A 327 17.78 18.79 2.25
CA PRO A 327 18.80 19.45 1.45
C PRO A 327 19.27 18.61 0.26
N ILE A 328 19.28 17.28 0.36
CA ILE A 328 19.69 16.42 -0.75
C ILE A 328 18.61 16.39 -1.84
N THR A 329 17.33 16.44 -1.50
CA THR A 329 16.26 16.43 -2.51
C THR A 329 16.33 17.66 -3.43
N GLN A 330 16.71 18.81 -2.88
CA GLN A 330 16.89 20.06 -3.63
C GLN A 330 18.13 20.04 -4.56
N ARG A 331 19.12 19.17 -4.29
CA ARG A 331 20.36 19.06 -5.10
C ARG A 331 20.25 18.05 -6.24
N LEU A 332 19.24 17.17 -6.19
CA LEU A 332 19.05 16.12 -7.18
C LEU A 332 18.29 16.60 -8.42
N GLY A 333 17.87 17.87 -8.47
CA GLY A 333 17.26 18.48 -9.66
C GLY A 333 15.94 17.84 -10.09
N VAL A 334 15.21 17.21 -9.15
CA VAL A 334 13.92 16.57 -9.45
C VAL A 334 12.79 17.57 -9.44
N ARG A 335 11.75 17.32 -10.26
CA ARG A 335 10.56 18.18 -10.29
C ARG A 335 9.63 17.91 -9.11
N ARG A 336 9.53 16.64 -8.70
CA ARG A 336 8.57 16.14 -7.71
C ARG A 336 9.24 15.51 -6.49
N VAL A 337 8.73 15.88 -5.32
CA VAL A 337 9.03 15.24 -4.04
C VAL A 337 7.74 14.71 -3.44
N ILE A 338 7.67 13.40 -3.27
CA ILE A 338 6.53 12.70 -2.66
C ILE A 338 6.91 12.33 -1.23
N VAL A 339 6.08 12.67 -0.26
CA VAL A 339 6.29 12.34 1.16
C VAL A 339 5.21 11.37 1.59
N GLY A 340 5.58 10.16 2.03
CA GLY A 340 4.62 9.06 2.26
C GLY A 340 3.44 9.40 3.18
N GLU A 341 3.69 9.48 4.48
CA GLU A 341 2.69 9.86 5.47
C GLU A 341 3.31 10.74 6.56
N THR A 342 2.58 11.76 6.97
CA THR A 342 2.97 12.63 8.07
C THR A 342 2.16 12.29 9.32
N ARG A 343 2.83 11.75 10.35
CA ARG A 343 2.23 11.43 11.65
C ARG A 343 2.74 12.28 12.81
N GLY A 344 3.79 13.07 12.60
CA GLY A 344 4.43 13.83 13.68
C GLY A 344 5.46 14.83 13.15
N ARG A 345 6.72 14.64 13.52
CA ARG A 345 7.86 15.53 13.18
C ARG A 345 8.03 15.77 11.68
N GLU A 346 7.49 14.86 10.86
CA GLU A 346 7.62 14.89 9.41
C GLU A 346 6.75 15.96 8.72
N ILE A 347 5.95 16.70 9.49
CA ILE A 347 5.14 17.80 8.98
C ILE A 347 6.00 18.93 8.42
N VAL A 348 7.13 19.23 9.06
CA VAL A 348 8.04 20.29 8.62
C VAL A 348 8.71 19.93 7.29
N PRO A 349 9.39 18.77 7.14
CA PRO A 349 9.96 18.37 5.85
C PRO A 349 8.87 18.20 4.78
N MET A 350 7.67 17.73 5.13
CA MET A 350 6.54 17.67 4.20
C MET A 350 6.13 19.06 3.69
N LEU A 351 5.86 20.02 4.57
CA LEU A 351 5.49 21.37 4.16
C LEU A 351 6.61 22.02 3.33
N ARG A 352 7.88 21.83 3.71
CA ARG A 352 9.02 22.30 2.91
C ARG A 352 9.06 21.67 1.52
N ALA A 353 8.86 20.35 1.41
CA ALA A 353 8.79 19.66 0.13
C ALA A 353 7.71 20.26 -0.76
N MET A 354 6.51 20.50 -0.20
CA MET A 354 5.39 21.09 -0.93
C MET A 354 5.65 22.56 -1.33
N THR A 355 6.41 23.33 -0.56
CA THR A 355 6.74 24.71 -0.95
C THR A 355 7.79 24.78 -2.08
N VAL A 356 8.71 23.81 -2.17
CA VAL A 356 9.83 23.87 -3.14
C VAL A 356 9.61 23.03 -4.40
N SER A 357 8.72 22.04 -4.35
CA SER A 357 8.45 21.10 -5.44
C SER A 357 7.21 21.52 -6.24
N ARG A 358 7.15 21.15 -7.52
CA ARG A 358 5.93 21.22 -8.35
C ARG A 358 5.43 19.80 -8.61
N GLY A 359 4.21 19.48 -8.23
CA GLY A 359 3.65 18.13 -8.30
C GLY A 359 4.03 17.27 -7.09
N ALA A 360 4.29 17.88 -5.93
CA ALA A 360 4.46 17.18 -4.68
C ALA A 360 3.18 16.44 -4.29
N MET A 361 3.34 15.28 -3.64
CA MET A 361 2.22 14.56 -3.05
C MET A 361 2.55 14.14 -1.63
N CYS A 362 1.55 14.16 -0.75
CA CYS A 362 1.68 13.64 0.59
C CYS A 362 0.38 13.09 1.16
N THR A 363 0.47 12.36 2.28
CA THR A 363 -0.72 11.97 3.03
C THR A 363 -0.72 12.48 4.46
N ILE A 364 -1.91 12.84 4.95
CA ILE A 364 -2.14 13.31 6.32
C ILE A 364 -3.40 12.68 6.91
N HIS A 365 -3.40 12.45 8.21
CA HIS A 365 -4.61 12.05 8.92
C HIS A 365 -5.48 13.26 9.27
N ALA A 366 -6.76 13.19 8.91
CA ALA A 366 -7.74 14.20 9.30
C ALA A 366 -9.12 13.56 9.47
N ARG A 367 -9.87 13.99 10.50
CA ARG A 367 -11.21 13.46 10.78
C ARG A 367 -12.28 13.94 9.82
N ALA A 368 -12.09 15.13 9.23
CA ALA A 368 -12.94 15.69 8.20
C ALA A 368 -12.14 16.55 7.22
N ALA A 369 -12.66 16.75 6.00
CA ALA A 369 -12.00 17.52 4.95
C ALA A 369 -11.70 18.97 5.37
N ARG A 370 -12.61 19.61 6.11
CA ARG A 370 -12.45 20.98 6.63
C ARG A 370 -11.39 21.10 7.75
N GLU A 371 -11.05 20.00 8.40
CA GLU A 371 -10.16 19.96 9.57
C GLU A 371 -8.69 19.66 9.17
N VAL A 372 -8.40 19.60 7.87
CA VAL A 372 -7.05 19.28 7.37
C VAL A 372 -6.05 20.37 7.75
N MET A 373 -6.41 21.65 7.60
CA MET A 373 -5.53 22.77 7.98
C MET A 373 -5.25 22.77 9.48
N ASP A 374 -6.27 22.52 10.31
CA ASP A 374 -6.11 22.41 11.77
C ASP A 374 -5.20 21.23 12.13
N SER A 375 -5.31 20.11 11.41
CA SER A 375 -4.44 18.94 11.60
C SER A 375 -2.97 19.24 11.28
N ILE A 376 -2.71 20.02 10.23
CA ILE A 376 -1.36 20.50 9.88
C ILE A 376 -0.81 21.36 11.02
N VAL A 377 -1.57 22.34 11.49
CA VAL A 377 -1.16 23.24 12.58
C VAL A 377 -0.91 22.45 13.86
N GLN A 378 -1.80 21.51 14.20
CA GLN A 378 -1.64 20.68 15.38
C GLN A 378 -0.36 19.84 15.34
N LEU A 379 -0.05 19.20 14.20
CA LEU A 379 1.17 18.42 14.03
C LEU A 379 2.41 19.31 14.12
N ALA A 380 2.38 20.48 13.48
CA ALA A 380 3.48 21.44 13.52
C ALA A 380 3.77 21.90 14.95
N CYS A 381 2.74 22.25 15.72
CA CYS A 381 2.87 22.72 17.10
C CYS A 381 3.24 21.61 18.09
N SER A 382 2.79 20.37 17.85
CA SER A 382 2.99 19.25 18.80
C SER A 382 4.38 18.61 18.68
N TYR A 383 5.00 18.69 17.50
CA TYR A 383 6.24 17.99 17.19
C TYR A 383 7.39 18.89 16.74
N GLY A 384 7.11 20.16 16.44
CA GLY A 384 8.11 21.17 16.09
C GLY A 384 8.43 22.08 17.27
N ASN A 385 9.68 22.06 17.75
CA ASN A 385 10.24 23.24 18.42
C ASN A 385 10.58 24.35 17.39
N ASP A 386 10.44 24.07 16.09
CA ASP A 386 10.98 24.88 15.00
C ASP A 386 9.92 25.64 14.17
N MET A 387 8.62 25.46 14.42
CA MET A 387 7.56 26.07 13.60
C MET A 387 6.33 26.46 14.41
N GLY A 388 6.01 27.76 14.41
CA GLY A 388 4.78 28.28 15.00
C GLY A 388 3.54 28.06 14.09
N PRO A 389 2.33 28.21 14.65
CA PRO A 389 1.07 27.96 13.93
C PRO A 389 0.92 28.83 12.67
N ASP A 390 1.25 30.12 12.76
CA ASP A 390 1.15 31.05 11.63
C ASP A 390 2.09 30.68 10.48
N GLN A 391 3.28 30.18 10.81
CA GLN A 391 4.25 29.73 9.81
C GLN A 391 3.75 28.46 9.13
N ALA A 392 3.23 27.49 9.90
CA ALA A 392 2.65 26.27 9.35
C ALA A 392 1.49 26.59 8.41
N MET A 393 0.58 27.48 8.81
CA MET A 393 -0.57 27.90 8.00
C MET A 393 -0.14 28.59 6.71
N ARG A 394 0.84 29.51 6.79
CA ARG A 394 1.40 30.18 5.59
C ARG A 394 2.07 29.20 4.64
N MET A 395 2.89 28.28 5.16
CA MET A 395 3.56 27.27 4.33
C MET A 395 2.57 26.32 3.68
N ALA A 396 1.53 25.89 4.41
CA ALA A 396 0.45 25.07 3.88
C ALA A 396 -0.31 25.81 2.76
N ALA A 397 -0.68 27.07 2.98
CA ALA A 397 -1.38 27.89 1.99
C ALA A 397 -0.56 28.12 0.71
N GLN A 398 0.77 28.21 0.84
CA GLN A 398 1.69 28.41 -0.27
C GLN A 398 1.98 27.11 -1.02
N GLY A 399 2.26 26.03 -0.28
CA GLY A 399 2.75 24.78 -0.86
C GLY A 399 1.66 23.80 -1.28
N ILE A 400 0.45 23.88 -0.75
CA ILE A 400 -0.66 22.99 -1.11
C ILE A 400 -1.54 23.69 -2.14
N ASP A 401 -1.82 23.01 -3.26
CA ASP A 401 -2.79 23.49 -4.24
C ASP A 401 -4.14 22.76 -4.09
N LEU A 402 -4.09 21.45 -3.84
CA LEU A 402 -5.28 20.60 -3.69
C LEU A 402 -5.22 19.74 -2.42
N ILE A 403 -6.34 19.67 -1.72
CA ILE A 403 -6.61 18.70 -0.65
C ILE A 403 -7.66 17.71 -1.17
N VAL A 404 -7.29 16.43 -1.26
CA VAL A 404 -8.17 15.34 -1.68
C VAL A 404 -8.55 14.53 -0.45
N TYR A 405 -9.83 14.50 -0.10
CA TYR A 405 -10.29 13.78 1.09
C TYR A 405 -10.90 12.43 0.73
N VAL A 406 -10.33 11.36 1.28
CA VAL A 406 -10.82 9.97 1.14
C VAL A 406 -11.69 9.61 2.34
N ALA A 407 -12.97 9.37 2.08
CA ALA A 407 -13.94 8.89 3.06
C ALA A 407 -14.02 7.36 3.06
N VAL A 408 -14.44 6.81 4.20
CA VAL A 408 -14.78 5.39 4.36
C VAL A 408 -16.18 5.27 4.93
N VAL A 409 -16.98 4.40 4.34
CA VAL A 409 -18.22 3.92 4.94
C VAL A 409 -18.10 2.42 5.14
N ASP A 410 -18.00 1.99 6.41
CA ASP A 410 -17.91 0.57 6.76
C ASP A 410 -19.28 0.05 7.20
N GLU A 411 -19.92 -0.74 6.33
CA GLU A 411 -21.21 -1.38 6.60
C GLU A 411 -21.09 -2.87 6.92
N ARG A 412 -19.87 -3.41 7.09
CA ARG A 412 -19.67 -4.85 7.35
C ARG A 412 -20.39 -5.33 8.60
N ALA A 413 -20.46 -4.49 9.63
CA ALA A 413 -21.18 -4.78 10.87
C ALA A 413 -22.70 -5.01 10.68
N ILE A 414 -23.27 -4.56 9.56
CA ILE A 414 -24.69 -4.73 9.21
C ILE A 414 -24.88 -5.58 7.95
N GLY A 415 -23.85 -6.34 7.54
CA GLY A 415 -23.89 -7.22 6.36
C GLY A 415 -23.72 -6.49 5.02
N GLY A 416 -23.35 -5.21 5.04
CA GLY A 416 -22.92 -4.47 3.85
C GLY A 416 -21.43 -4.64 3.58
N GLN A 417 -20.86 -3.74 2.78
CA GLN A 417 -19.43 -3.75 2.44
C GLN A 417 -18.73 -2.49 2.97
N GLU A 418 -17.40 -2.52 2.95
CA GLU A 418 -16.60 -1.33 3.18
C GLU A 418 -16.41 -0.57 1.87
N HIS A 419 -16.78 0.70 1.84
CA HIS A 419 -16.67 1.57 0.69
C HIS A 419 -15.66 2.68 0.94
N ARG A 420 -14.73 2.87 0.01
CA ARG A 420 -13.68 3.89 0.06
C ARG A 420 -13.82 4.77 -1.15
N PHE A 421 -13.98 6.07 -0.97
CA PHE A 421 -14.18 7.00 -2.07
C PHE A 421 -13.70 8.40 -1.75
N VAL A 422 -13.33 9.16 -2.77
CA VAL A 422 -13.08 10.59 -2.65
C VAL A 422 -14.41 11.30 -2.42
N SER A 423 -14.50 12.06 -1.34
CA SER A 423 -15.70 12.84 -1.00
C SER A 423 -15.52 14.34 -1.22
N HIS A 424 -14.28 14.83 -1.14
CA HIS A 424 -13.96 16.24 -1.39
C HIS A 424 -12.68 16.37 -2.19
N VAL A 425 -12.64 17.40 -3.03
CA VAL A 425 -11.41 17.97 -3.59
C VAL A 425 -11.49 19.47 -3.38
N ILE A 426 -10.60 19.98 -2.54
CA ILE A 426 -10.59 21.36 -2.06
C ILE A 426 -9.35 22.05 -2.63
N GLU A 427 -9.55 23.12 -3.38
CA GLU A 427 -8.48 24.01 -3.84
C GLU A 427 -8.10 24.99 -2.73
N VAL A 428 -6.81 25.18 -2.51
CA VAL A 428 -6.26 26.10 -1.52
C VAL A 428 -5.84 27.39 -2.21
N GLY A 429 -6.66 28.44 -2.11
CA GLY A 429 -6.50 29.71 -2.82
C GLY A 429 -5.46 30.68 -2.23
N GLY A 430 -4.77 30.30 -1.14
CA GLY A 430 -3.80 31.16 -0.44
C GLY A 430 -4.37 31.80 0.82
N MET A 431 -3.74 32.88 1.30
CA MET A 431 -4.10 33.56 2.55
C MET A 431 -4.84 34.88 2.28
N ARG A 432 -5.91 35.16 3.03
CA ARG A 432 -6.56 36.48 3.15
C ARG A 432 -6.87 36.75 4.62
N GLU A 433 -6.46 37.92 5.14
CA GLU A 433 -6.75 38.35 6.51
C GLU A 433 -6.50 37.24 7.56
N ASP A 434 -5.31 36.62 7.48
CA ASP A 434 -4.86 35.51 8.34
C ASP A 434 -5.64 34.19 8.24
N ARG A 435 -6.51 34.04 7.24
CA ARG A 435 -7.22 32.79 6.96
C ARG A 435 -6.84 32.23 5.61
N VAL A 436 -6.78 30.90 5.53
CA VAL A 436 -6.61 30.22 4.25
C VAL A 436 -7.95 30.17 3.53
N VAL A 437 -7.96 30.74 2.33
CA VAL A 437 -9.11 30.67 1.42
C VAL A 437 -9.11 29.28 0.79
N MET A 438 -10.26 28.61 0.87
CA MET A 438 -10.43 27.27 0.33
C MET A 438 -11.70 27.21 -0.51
N THR A 439 -11.62 26.61 -1.69
CA THR A 439 -12.75 26.42 -2.60
C THR A 439 -12.98 24.94 -2.81
N SER A 440 -14.17 24.44 -2.51
CA SER A 440 -14.48 23.02 -2.76
C SER A 440 -14.83 22.82 -4.24
N VAL A 441 -13.85 22.44 -5.06
CA VAL A 441 -14.04 22.12 -6.49
C VAL A 441 -14.96 20.91 -6.61
N PHE A 442 -14.75 19.89 -5.77
CA PHE A 442 -15.64 18.76 -5.61
C PHE A 442 -16.11 18.65 -4.16
N SER A 443 -17.38 18.33 -3.94
CA SER A 443 -17.97 18.09 -2.61
C SER A 443 -18.92 16.91 -2.63
N PRO A 444 -19.33 16.38 -1.46
CA PRO A 444 -20.24 15.25 -1.39
C PRO A 444 -21.54 15.50 -2.16
N GLY A 445 -21.87 14.62 -3.09
CA GLY A 445 -23.16 14.50 -3.73
C GLY A 445 -24.16 13.74 -2.86
N PRO A 446 -25.30 13.32 -3.44
CA PRO A 446 -26.39 12.67 -2.70
C PRO A 446 -26.00 11.41 -1.91
N ASP A 447 -24.98 10.68 -2.36
CA ASP A 447 -24.50 9.45 -1.71
C ASP A 447 -23.14 9.60 -1.01
N GLY A 448 -22.70 10.84 -0.81
CA GLY A 448 -21.46 11.17 -0.13
C GLY A 448 -20.23 11.25 -1.04
N ARG A 449 -20.29 10.71 -2.25
CA ARG A 449 -19.16 10.73 -3.19
C ARG A 449 -18.99 12.10 -3.85
N ALA A 450 -17.76 12.47 -4.16
CA ALA A 450 -17.45 13.78 -4.72
C ALA A 450 -18.16 14.03 -6.07
N VAL A 451 -18.79 15.19 -6.20
CA VAL A 451 -19.36 15.72 -7.43
C VAL A 451 -18.91 17.18 -7.63
N PRO A 452 -18.80 17.69 -8.87
CA PRO A 452 -18.37 19.06 -9.11
C PRO A 452 -19.29 20.10 -8.45
N LYS A 453 -18.73 21.09 -7.76
CA LYS A 453 -19.50 22.19 -7.14
C LYS A 453 -19.04 23.56 -7.57
N HIS A 454 -17.74 23.74 -7.77
CA HIS A 454 -17.15 25.01 -8.19
C HIS A 454 -16.05 24.74 -9.22
N LEU A 455 -15.76 25.74 -10.04
CA LEU A 455 -14.58 25.68 -10.91
C LEU A 455 -13.32 25.97 -10.09
N PRO A 456 -12.18 25.33 -10.41
CA PRO A 456 -10.90 25.76 -9.87
C PRO A 456 -10.57 27.18 -10.38
N GLU A 457 -9.95 27.97 -9.53
CA GLU A 457 -9.50 29.33 -9.85
C GLU A 457 -7.98 29.42 -9.84
N ARG A 458 -7.33 28.96 -8.77
CA ARG A 458 -5.88 29.07 -8.59
C ARG A 458 -5.11 28.24 -9.61
N ILE A 459 -5.53 26.99 -9.85
CA ILE A 459 -4.83 26.08 -10.78
C ILE A 459 -5.43 26.07 -12.19
N ARG A 460 -6.32 27.02 -12.51
CA ARG A 460 -7.07 27.03 -13.77
C ARG A 460 -6.17 27.09 -15.00
N ASP A 461 -5.24 28.05 -15.02
CA ASP A 461 -4.37 28.28 -16.16
C ASP A 461 -3.39 27.11 -16.35
N ASP A 462 -2.79 26.63 -15.25
CA ASP A 462 -1.95 25.43 -15.23
C ASP A 462 -2.68 24.19 -15.80
N LEU A 463 -3.97 24.02 -15.49
CA LEU A 463 -4.80 22.94 -16.04
C LEU A 463 -5.04 23.11 -17.55
N MET A 464 -5.32 24.34 -18.00
CA MET A 464 -5.51 24.62 -19.43
C MET A 464 -4.24 24.37 -20.24
N ASP A 465 -3.07 24.68 -19.69
CA ASP A 465 -1.76 24.47 -20.32
C ASP A 465 -1.47 22.98 -20.60
N VAL A 466 -2.00 22.07 -19.77
CA VAL A 466 -1.92 20.61 -19.99
C VAL A 466 -3.13 20.02 -20.72
N GLY A 467 -3.96 20.89 -21.32
CA GLY A 467 -5.09 20.50 -22.16
C GLY A 467 -6.34 20.06 -21.39
N TYR A 468 -6.51 20.50 -20.14
CA TYR A 468 -7.74 20.29 -19.37
C TYR A 468 -8.50 21.60 -19.22
N ASP A 469 -9.69 21.70 -19.83
CA ASP A 469 -10.57 22.87 -19.69
C ASP A 469 -11.58 22.65 -18.56
N PRO A 470 -11.45 23.36 -17.41
CA PRO A 470 -12.35 23.14 -16.28
C PRO A 470 -13.83 23.45 -16.57
N ARG A 471 -14.14 24.14 -17.68
CA ARG A 471 -15.52 24.41 -18.09
C ARG A 471 -16.31 23.13 -18.39
N GLU A 472 -15.65 22.00 -18.60
CA GLU A 472 -16.33 20.69 -18.70
C GLU A 472 -17.09 20.30 -17.42
N LEU A 473 -16.79 20.94 -16.29
CA LEU A 473 -17.50 20.72 -15.02
C LEU A 473 -18.82 21.51 -14.93
N ILE A 474 -19.02 22.55 -15.76
CA ILE A 474 -20.19 23.46 -15.69
C ILE A 474 -21.52 22.71 -15.79
N PRO A 475 -21.73 21.77 -16.75
CA PRO A 475 -23.01 21.06 -16.85
C PRO A 475 -23.38 20.29 -15.58
N TYR A 476 -22.38 19.79 -14.84
CA TYR A 476 -22.59 19.09 -13.58
C TYR A 476 -22.87 20.07 -12.44
N ILE A 477 -22.18 21.21 -12.40
CA ILE A 477 -22.41 22.26 -11.41
C ILE A 477 -23.84 22.80 -11.53
N GLU A 478 -24.28 23.09 -12.76
CA GLU A 478 -25.62 23.61 -13.06
C GLU A 478 -26.74 22.60 -12.75
N ALA A 479 -26.44 21.30 -12.72
CA ALA A 479 -27.39 20.27 -12.27
C ALA A 479 -27.75 20.38 -10.77
N GLY A 480 -26.98 21.15 -9.98
CA GLY A 480 -27.33 21.54 -8.62
C GLY A 480 -27.63 20.35 -7.69
N PRO A 481 -28.84 20.25 -7.10
CA PRO A 481 -29.24 19.12 -6.23
C PRO A 481 -29.27 17.76 -6.95
N HIS A 482 -29.41 17.74 -8.27
CA HIS A 482 -29.44 16.52 -9.07
C HIS A 482 -28.06 16.08 -9.57
N ASN A 483 -27.00 16.82 -9.22
CA ASN A 483 -25.65 16.49 -9.61
C ASN A 483 -25.21 15.16 -8.97
N ARG A 484 -25.01 14.15 -9.83
CA ARG A 484 -24.47 12.84 -9.48
C ARG A 484 -23.10 12.58 -10.09
N GLY A 485 -22.39 13.63 -10.52
CA GLY A 485 -21.09 13.52 -11.19
C GLY A 485 -21.17 12.62 -12.42
N SER A 486 -20.07 11.91 -12.69
CA SER A 486 -20.00 10.85 -13.72
C SER A 486 -20.02 9.44 -13.11
N TRP A 487 -20.58 9.31 -11.90
CA TRP A 487 -20.70 8.03 -11.23
C TRP A 487 -21.63 7.09 -12.02
N THR A 488 -21.11 5.94 -12.46
CA THR A 488 -21.86 4.99 -13.31
C THR A 488 -22.91 4.18 -12.55
N ARG A 489 -22.81 4.11 -11.22
CA ARG A 489 -23.70 3.37 -10.32
C ARG A 489 -23.87 4.14 -9.04
N ASP A 490 -25.08 4.18 -8.49
CA ASP A 490 -25.36 4.73 -7.17
C ASP A 490 -24.65 3.92 -6.08
N LEU A 491 -24.11 4.61 -5.07
CA LEU A 491 -23.61 3.94 -3.89
C LEU A 491 -24.80 3.61 -2.96
N HIS A 492 -25.24 2.36 -2.99
CA HIS A 492 -26.31 1.88 -2.11
C HIS A 492 -25.76 1.57 -0.71
N VAL A 493 -25.57 2.62 0.09
CA VAL A 493 -25.23 2.50 1.52
C VAL A 493 -26.51 2.32 2.34
N GLN A 494 -26.59 1.23 3.10
CA GLN A 494 -27.74 0.89 3.96
C GLN A 494 -28.00 1.95 5.03
N ARG A 495 -26.96 2.64 5.52
CA ARG A 495 -27.11 3.72 6.51
C ARG A 495 -27.82 4.97 5.95
N VAL A 496 -27.67 5.27 4.65
CA VAL A 496 -28.28 6.45 4.04
C VAL A 496 -29.80 6.29 3.85
N ARG A 497 -30.32 5.05 3.84
CA ARG A 497 -31.76 4.77 3.75
C ARG A 497 -32.53 4.91 5.08
N ARG A 498 -31.86 5.13 6.21
CA ARG A 498 -32.48 5.20 7.55
C ARG A 498 -32.64 6.64 8.09
N GLN A 499 -32.40 7.66 7.29
CA GLN A 499 -32.65 9.07 7.65
C GLN A 499 -33.87 9.63 6.93
#